data_AF-A0A0E2KY52-F1
#
_entry.id   AF-A0A0E2KY52-F1
#
_cell.length_a   1.000
_cell.length_b   1.000
_cell.length_c   1.000
_cell.angle_alpha   90.00
_cell.angle_beta   90.00
_cell.angle_gamma   90.00
#
_symmetry.space_group_name_H-M   'P 1'
#
loop_
_entity.id
_entity.type
_entity.pdbx_description
1 polymer ?
#
loop_
_entity_poly.entity_id
_entity_poly.type
_entity_poly.pdbx_seq_one_letter_code
_entity_poly.pdbx_strand_id
1 'polypeptide(L)'
;MNSLDIVVAFGGGIFGAAVGALAAFEFVGLLVIAMTVVQIITGASSDFITFPFGLFGPHTGGFAAGVAATAYAAKKGKLGSGRDITAGLSGLAAYDVLLVGGVFGAVGYIIAWGLNQIPAFPSGNAWTDTVALTVVISGVVSRLVFGKTGLFGKPEQGIRHCYPPQDKCWIPYHSRIPQLSVLGLGIGLMAGFLGLKFGGNGALLAFGISAFSLIFLHFNTQVPVSHHISLPAALVAVPSGSLIWAAIVGIICAILGELMSRIFLIHGDTHIDPPAMVITIMTTMINLLATIGLFTLVPLF
;
A
#
# COMPACT_ATOMS: atom_id res chain seq x y z
N MET A 1 -7.62 -9.89 -20.55
CA MET A 1 -8.51 -8.91 -19.89
C MET A 1 -9.95 -9.35 -20.11
N ASN A 2 -10.72 -9.54 -19.04
CA ASN A 2 -12.12 -9.96 -19.08
C ASN A 2 -13.03 -8.75 -18.80
N SER A 3 -14.04 -8.51 -19.63
CA SER A 3 -14.99 -7.40 -19.43
C SER A 3 -15.81 -7.56 -18.15
N LEU A 4 -16.09 -8.79 -17.71
CA LEU A 4 -16.79 -9.06 -16.45
C LEU A 4 -15.98 -8.56 -15.25
N ASP A 5 -14.68 -8.83 -15.23
CA ASP A 5 -13.79 -8.44 -14.12
C ASP A 5 -13.72 -6.91 -13.96
N ILE A 6 -13.79 -6.17 -15.07
CA ILE A 6 -13.84 -4.70 -15.05
C ILE A 6 -15.13 -4.21 -14.38
N VAL A 7 -16.27 -4.85 -14.66
CA VAL A 7 -17.56 -4.53 -14.03
C VAL A 7 -17.55 -4.89 -12.54
N VAL A 8 -16.93 -6.01 -12.17
CA VAL A 8 -16.77 -6.38 -10.76
C VAL A 8 -15.84 -5.41 -10.04
N ALA A 9 -14.70 -5.04 -10.64
CA ALA A 9 -13.79 -4.04 -10.09
C ALA A 9 -14.45 -2.65 -9.96
N PHE A 10 -15.34 -2.30 -10.88
CA PHE A 10 -16.20 -1.11 -10.76
C PHE A 10 -17.13 -1.19 -9.55
N GLY A 11 -17.81 -2.31 -9.35
CA GLY A 11 -18.64 -2.55 -8.16
C GLY A 11 -17.83 -2.50 -6.87
N GLY A 12 -16.64 -3.11 -6.87
CA GLY A 12 -15.67 -3.05 -5.77
C GLY A 12 -15.25 -1.62 -5.46
N GLY A 13 -15.01 -0.79 -6.48
CA GLY A 13 -14.70 0.63 -6.34
C GLY A 13 -15.83 1.45 -5.70
N ILE A 14 -17.08 1.18 -6.07
CA ILE A 14 -18.25 1.79 -5.41
C ILE A 14 -18.29 1.39 -3.94
N PHE A 15 -18.15 0.10 -3.64
CA PHE A 15 -18.18 -0.40 -2.27
C PHE A 15 -17.04 0.20 -1.42
N GLY A 16 -15.81 0.22 -1.95
CA GLY A 16 -14.66 0.78 -1.27
C GLY A 16 -14.79 2.27 -0.99
N ALA A 17 -15.32 3.04 -1.95
CA ALA A 17 -15.65 4.44 -1.71
C ALA A 17 -16.74 4.61 -0.63
N ALA A 18 -17.78 3.77 -0.65
CA ALA A 18 -18.88 3.85 0.31
C ALA A 18 -18.42 3.66 1.76
N VAL A 19 -17.57 2.66 2.02
CA VAL A 19 -17.05 2.37 3.37
C VAL A 19 -15.88 3.27 3.78
N GLY A 20 -15.16 3.84 2.81
CA GLY A 20 -13.98 4.67 3.04
C GLY A 20 -12.68 3.95 2.67
N ALA A 21 -11.70 4.73 2.18
CA ALA A 21 -10.48 4.18 1.62
C ALA A 21 -9.70 3.29 2.60
N LEU A 22 -9.45 3.78 3.82
CA LEU A 22 -8.68 3.03 4.82
C LEU A 22 -9.42 1.76 5.26
N ALA A 23 -10.72 1.86 5.54
CA ALA A 23 -11.55 0.72 5.93
C ALA A 23 -11.53 -0.37 4.85
N ALA A 24 -11.68 0.00 3.57
CA ALA A 24 -11.63 -0.96 2.48
C ALA A 24 -10.24 -1.65 2.36
N PHE A 25 -9.14 -0.96 2.69
CA PHE A 25 -7.80 -1.54 2.72
C PHE A 25 -7.63 -2.52 3.88
N GLU A 26 -8.20 -2.21 5.04
CA GLU A 26 -8.24 -3.11 6.20
C GLU A 26 -9.04 -4.38 5.89
N PHE A 27 -10.16 -4.26 5.16
CA PHE A 27 -10.90 -5.40 4.64
C PHE A 27 -10.04 -6.29 3.74
N VAL A 28 -9.24 -5.71 2.84
CA VAL A 28 -8.25 -6.48 2.07
C VAL A 28 -7.29 -7.21 3.01
N GLY A 29 -6.75 -6.53 4.02
CA GLY A 29 -5.88 -7.16 5.02
C GLY A 29 -6.50 -8.38 5.70
N LEU A 30 -7.76 -8.26 6.13
CA LEU A 30 -8.51 -9.37 6.74
C LEU A 30 -8.69 -10.55 5.77
N LEU A 31 -9.05 -10.28 4.52
CA LEU A 31 -9.21 -11.30 3.48
C LEU A 31 -7.90 -12.02 3.19
N VAL A 32 -6.78 -11.28 3.16
CA VAL A 32 -5.44 -11.85 2.97
C VAL A 32 -5.03 -12.73 4.15
N ILE A 33 -5.31 -12.33 5.40
CA ILE A 33 -5.05 -13.19 6.57
C ILE A 33 -5.83 -14.50 6.44
N ALA A 34 -7.14 -14.42 6.20
CA ALA A 34 -7.99 -15.61 6.10
C ALA A 34 -7.49 -16.56 5.01
N MET A 35 -7.20 -16.03 3.82
CA MET A 35 -6.69 -16.79 2.69
C MET A 35 -5.34 -17.45 3.01
N THR A 36 -4.37 -16.67 3.50
CA THR A 36 -2.99 -17.16 3.70
C THR A 36 -2.90 -18.19 4.82
N VAL A 37 -3.67 -18.04 5.89
CA VAL A 37 -3.77 -19.06 6.95
C VAL A 37 -4.30 -20.38 6.40
N VAL A 38 -5.34 -20.35 5.57
CA VAL A 38 -5.87 -21.56 4.91
C VAL A 38 -4.83 -22.19 3.99
N GLN A 39 -4.12 -21.40 3.18
CA GLN A 39 -3.07 -21.92 2.30
C GLN A 39 -1.90 -22.54 3.09
N ILE A 40 -1.51 -21.94 4.21
CA ILE A 40 -0.45 -22.47 5.09
C ILE A 40 -0.87 -23.80 5.71
N ILE A 41 -2.10 -23.90 6.20
CA ILE A 41 -2.60 -25.12 6.87
C ILE A 41 -2.80 -26.26 5.87
N THR A 42 -3.38 -25.97 4.71
CA THR A 42 -3.72 -27.01 3.72
C THR A 42 -2.55 -27.34 2.80
N GLY A 43 -1.55 -26.46 2.68
CA GLY A 43 -0.46 -26.57 1.70
C GLY A 43 -0.91 -26.33 0.25
N ALA A 44 -2.18 -25.97 0.03
CA ALA A 44 -2.74 -25.76 -1.30
C ALA A 44 -2.88 -24.26 -1.61
N SER A 45 -2.61 -23.89 -2.86
CA SER A 45 -2.93 -22.55 -3.37
C SER A 45 -4.43 -22.31 -3.39
N SER A 46 -4.85 -21.03 -3.29
CA SER A 46 -6.26 -20.66 -3.40
C SER A 46 -6.46 -19.61 -4.49
N ASP A 47 -7.38 -19.90 -5.42
CA ASP A 47 -7.81 -18.95 -6.45
C ASP A 47 -8.49 -17.71 -5.86
N PHE A 48 -8.85 -17.75 -4.58
CA PHE A 48 -9.40 -16.60 -3.86
C PHE A 48 -8.45 -15.40 -3.86
N ILE A 49 -7.14 -15.59 -4.07
CA ILE A 49 -6.16 -14.50 -4.20
C ILE A 49 -6.53 -13.47 -5.29
N THR A 50 -7.25 -13.90 -6.32
CA THR A 50 -7.75 -13.05 -7.41
C THR A 50 -8.74 -11.99 -6.92
N PHE A 51 -9.30 -12.15 -5.72
CA PHE A 51 -10.19 -11.16 -5.13
C PHE A 51 -9.42 -10.06 -4.37
N PRO A 52 -8.71 -10.30 -3.24
CA PRO A 52 -8.01 -9.26 -2.49
C PRO A 52 -6.75 -8.72 -3.18
N PHE A 53 -6.26 -9.35 -4.25
CA PHE A 53 -5.17 -8.82 -5.08
C PHE A 53 -5.55 -8.68 -6.56
N GLY A 54 -6.84 -8.71 -6.88
CA GLY A 54 -7.34 -8.41 -8.22
C GLY A 54 -8.61 -7.56 -8.12
N LEU A 55 -9.76 -8.22 -8.10
CA LEU A 55 -11.08 -7.60 -8.26
C LEU A 55 -11.42 -6.56 -7.17
N PHE A 56 -10.97 -6.77 -5.94
CA PHE A 56 -11.20 -5.88 -4.79
C PHE A 56 -9.90 -5.42 -4.10
N GLY A 57 -8.74 -5.66 -4.72
CA GLY A 57 -7.46 -5.31 -4.12
C GLY A 57 -7.22 -3.81 -3.95
N PRO A 58 -6.12 -3.42 -3.29
CA PRO A 58 -5.84 -2.01 -2.95
C PRO A 58 -5.85 -1.09 -4.17
N HIS A 59 -5.43 -1.62 -5.33
CA HIS A 59 -5.32 -0.90 -6.58
C HIS A 59 -6.64 -0.75 -7.36
N THR A 60 -7.64 -1.57 -7.08
CA THR A 60 -8.98 -1.51 -7.67
C THR A 60 -9.95 -0.92 -6.67
N GLY A 61 -10.80 -1.75 -6.06
CA GLY A 61 -11.85 -1.35 -5.14
C GLY A 61 -11.40 -1.14 -3.70
N GLY A 62 -10.30 -1.74 -3.28
CA GLY A 62 -9.93 -1.82 -1.87
C GLY A 62 -9.36 -0.55 -1.27
N PHE A 63 -8.71 0.34 -2.04
CA PHE A 63 -8.11 1.55 -1.44
C PHE A 63 -8.06 2.73 -2.42
N ALA A 64 -7.44 2.53 -3.58
CA ALA A 64 -7.21 3.56 -4.59
C ALA A 64 -8.53 4.19 -5.09
N ALA A 65 -9.58 3.39 -5.28
CA ALA A 65 -10.93 3.87 -5.58
C ALA A 65 -11.45 4.83 -4.51
N GLY A 66 -11.36 4.45 -3.23
CA GLY A 66 -11.77 5.30 -2.11
C GLY A 66 -10.97 6.59 -2.04
N VAL A 67 -9.64 6.52 -2.23
CA VAL A 67 -8.76 7.70 -2.25
C VAL A 67 -9.19 8.69 -3.34
N ALA A 68 -9.50 8.21 -4.54
CA ALA A 68 -9.96 9.06 -5.63
C ALA A 68 -11.34 9.68 -5.36
N ALA A 69 -12.25 8.91 -4.79
CA ALA A 69 -13.57 9.38 -4.39
C ALA A 69 -13.47 10.47 -3.29
N THR A 70 -12.63 10.27 -2.28
CA THR A 70 -12.32 11.26 -1.22
C THR A 70 -11.78 12.56 -1.82
N ALA A 71 -10.82 12.46 -2.74
CA ALA A 71 -10.26 13.63 -3.43
C ALA A 71 -11.32 14.39 -4.25
N TYR A 72 -12.17 13.67 -4.99
CA TYR A 72 -13.28 14.26 -5.74
C TYR A 72 -14.32 14.92 -4.82
N ALA A 73 -14.69 14.26 -3.72
CA ALA A 73 -15.62 14.81 -2.73
C ALA A 73 -15.09 16.14 -2.16
N ALA A 74 -13.80 16.20 -1.81
CA ALA A 74 -13.15 17.43 -1.35
C ALA A 74 -13.13 18.52 -2.43
N LYS A 75 -12.82 18.17 -3.69
CA LYS A 75 -12.89 19.12 -4.82
C LYS A 75 -14.29 19.72 -4.99
N LYS A 76 -15.34 18.94 -4.70
CA LYS A 76 -16.74 19.38 -4.75
C LYS A 76 -17.22 20.07 -3.48
N GLY A 77 -16.36 20.28 -2.49
CA GLY A 77 -16.73 20.90 -1.21
C GLY A 77 -17.63 20.02 -0.34
N LYS A 78 -17.72 18.71 -0.63
CA LYS A 78 -18.51 17.74 0.13
C LYS A 78 -17.73 17.15 1.31
N LEU A 79 -16.41 17.33 1.32
CA LEU A 79 -15.52 16.87 2.38
C LEU A 79 -14.45 17.94 2.65
N GLY A 80 -14.02 18.09 3.90
CA GLY A 80 -13.06 19.14 4.28
C GLY A 80 -11.64 18.91 3.75
N SER A 81 -11.26 17.67 3.48
CA SER A 81 -9.91 17.31 3.04
C SER A 81 -9.91 16.13 2.07
N GLY A 82 -9.21 16.27 0.94
CA GLY A 82 -9.01 15.18 -0.01
C GLY A 82 -8.01 14.11 0.46
N ARG A 83 -7.45 14.30 1.66
CA ARG A 83 -6.54 13.36 2.34
C ARG A 83 -7.21 12.55 3.44
N ASP A 84 -8.47 12.84 3.76
CA ASP A 84 -9.23 12.14 4.80
C ASP A 84 -9.67 10.75 4.31
N ILE A 85 -8.71 9.81 4.33
CA ILE A 85 -8.92 8.43 3.89
C ILE A 85 -9.73 7.61 4.88
N THR A 86 -9.98 8.13 6.08
CA THR A 86 -10.82 7.49 7.11
C THR A 86 -12.31 7.78 6.95
N ALA A 87 -12.67 8.77 6.12
CA ALA A 87 -14.06 9.15 5.90
C ALA A 87 -14.82 8.08 5.09
N GLY A 88 -15.90 7.56 5.67
CA GLY A 88 -16.89 6.75 4.95
C GLY A 88 -17.78 7.64 4.09
N LEU A 89 -17.78 7.44 2.76
CA LEU A 89 -18.38 8.40 1.83
C LEU A 89 -19.88 8.16 1.58
N SER A 90 -20.43 7.02 2.03
CA SER A 90 -21.88 6.75 1.96
C SER A 90 -22.70 7.81 2.70
N GLY A 91 -22.18 8.31 3.83
CA GLY A 91 -22.82 9.36 4.64
C GLY A 91 -22.95 10.72 3.95
N LEU A 92 -22.25 10.94 2.83
CA LEU A 92 -22.36 12.18 2.04
C LEU A 92 -23.64 12.26 1.21
N ALA A 93 -24.42 11.17 1.11
CA ALA A 93 -25.60 11.06 0.25
C ALA A 93 -25.33 11.51 -1.21
N ALA A 94 -24.12 11.23 -1.70
CA ALA A 94 -23.61 11.74 -2.97
C ALA A 94 -23.23 10.59 -3.91
N TYR A 95 -24.16 10.17 -4.76
CA TYR A 95 -23.96 9.05 -5.69
C TYR A 95 -22.79 9.28 -6.65
N ASP A 96 -22.55 10.52 -7.06
CA ASP A 96 -21.45 10.90 -7.95
C ASP A 96 -20.07 10.60 -7.33
N VAL A 97 -19.93 10.75 -6.01
CA VAL A 97 -18.71 10.39 -5.28
C VAL A 97 -18.46 8.88 -5.35
N LEU A 98 -19.51 8.08 -5.17
CA LEU A 98 -19.42 6.62 -5.25
C LEU A 98 -19.10 6.16 -6.67
N LEU A 99 -19.69 6.79 -7.69
CA LEU A 99 -19.39 6.50 -9.10
C LEU A 99 -17.93 6.79 -9.45
N VAL A 100 -17.32 7.86 -8.90
CA VAL A 100 -15.88 8.12 -9.07
C VAL A 100 -15.05 6.96 -8.49
N GLY A 101 -15.43 6.45 -7.32
CA GLY A 101 -14.83 5.24 -6.75
C GLY A 101 -14.91 4.06 -7.71
N GLY A 102 -16.10 3.80 -8.28
CA GLY A 102 -16.28 2.75 -9.28
C GLY A 102 -15.39 2.91 -10.51
N VAL A 103 -15.33 4.11 -11.08
CA VAL A 103 -14.46 4.40 -12.24
C VAL A 103 -13.00 4.11 -11.92
N PHE A 104 -12.51 4.55 -10.76
CA PHE A 104 -11.12 4.28 -10.36
C PHE A 104 -10.89 2.80 -10.05
N GLY A 105 -11.89 2.06 -9.57
CA GLY A 105 -11.81 0.60 -9.44
C GLY A 105 -11.59 -0.11 -10.78
N ALA A 106 -12.38 0.25 -11.79
CA ALA A 106 -12.23 -0.27 -13.16
C ALA A 106 -10.89 0.13 -13.80
N VAL A 107 -10.52 1.41 -13.70
CA VAL A 107 -9.25 1.92 -14.25
C VAL A 107 -8.05 1.27 -13.57
N GLY A 108 -8.10 1.09 -12.25
CA GLY A 108 -7.07 0.37 -11.50
C GLY A 108 -6.87 -1.05 -12.01
N TYR A 109 -7.95 -1.78 -12.31
CA TYR A 109 -7.85 -3.14 -12.84
C TYR A 109 -7.15 -3.17 -14.20
N ILE A 110 -7.50 -2.21 -15.08
CA ILE A 110 -6.90 -2.09 -16.41
C ILE A 110 -5.41 -1.76 -16.32
N ILE A 111 -5.03 -0.83 -15.43
CA ILE A 111 -3.62 -0.46 -15.23
C ILE A 111 -2.83 -1.66 -14.72
N ALA A 112 -3.32 -2.36 -13.70
CA ALA A 112 -2.65 -3.54 -13.15
C ALA A 112 -2.53 -4.65 -14.20
N TRP A 113 -3.57 -4.91 -14.99
CA TRP A 113 -3.51 -5.85 -16.11
C TRP A 113 -2.40 -5.47 -17.10
N GLY A 114 -2.29 -4.19 -17.47
CA GLY A 114 -1.25 -3.69 -18.38
C GLY A 114 0.17 -3.83 -17.81
N LEU A 115 0.37 -3.48 -16.54
CA LEU A 115 1.66 -3.64 -15.86
C LEU A 115 2.09 -5.11 -15.75
N ASN A 116 1.12 -6.02 -15.60
CA ASN A 116 1.36 -7.46 -15.60
C ASN A 116 1.71 -8.03 -16.97
N GLN A 117 1.63 -7.25 -18.06
CA GLN A 117 2.14 -7.67 -19.39
C GLN A 117 3.65 -7.46 -19.53
N ILE A 118 4.27 -6.69 -18.62
CA ILE A 118 5.73 -6.50 -18.63
C ILE A 118 6.39 -7.79 -18.13
N PRO A 119 7.34 -8.37 -18.89
CA PRO A 119 7.97 -9.63 -18.53
C PRO A 119 8.63 -9.60 -17.14
N ALA A 120 8.58 -10.75 -16.47
CA ALA A 120 9.36 -11.01 -15.27
C ALA A 120 10.88 -10.89 -15.55
N PHE A 121 11.66 -10.71 -14.50
CA PHE A 121 13.11 -10.83 -14.60
C PHE A 121 13.51 -12.25 -15.03
N PRO A 122 14.73 -12.46 -15.57
CA PRO A 122 15.20 -13.78 -15.99
C PRO A 122 15.16 -14.86 -14.89
N SER A 123 15.14 -14.46 -13.62
CA SER A 123 14.96 -15.34 -12.46
C SER A 123 13.53 -15.91 -12.32
N GLY A 124 12.56 -15.42 -13.09
CA GLY A 124 11.14 -15.72 -12.95
C GLY A 124 10.41 -14.80 -11.96
N ASN A 125 11.13 -13.98 -11.20
CA ASN A 125 10.52 -13.02 -10.27
C ASN A 125 9.87 -11.86 -11.04
N ALA A 126 8.70 -11.41 -10.57
CA ALA A 126 8.04 -10.23 -11.12
C ALA A 126 8.99 -9.01 -11.09
N TRP A 127 8.91 -8.16 -12.11
CA TRP A 127 9.76 -6.98 -12.21
C TRP A 127 9.48 -5.94 -11.11
N THR A 128 8.26 -5.93 -10.56
CA THR A 128 7.82 -5.07 -9.44
C THR A 128 6.57 -5.63 -8.77
N ASP A 129 6.08 -4.94 -7.73
CA ASP A 129 4.73 -5.10 -7.21
C ASP A 129 3.75 -4.24 -8.04
N THR A 130 3.05 -4.87 -8.98
CA THR A 130 2.15 -4.17 -9.91
C THR A 130 0.88 -3.65 -9.22
N VAL A 131 0.49 -4.24 -8.09
CA VAL A 131 -0.63 -3.77 -7.26
C VAL A 131 -0.26 -2.44 -6.61
N ALA A 132 0.85 -2.39 -5.88
CA ALA A 132 1.33 -1.17 -5.23
C ALA A 132 1.61 -0.06 -6.26
N LEU A 133 2.23 -0.39 -7.39
CA LEU A 133 2.49 0.59 -8.45
C LEU A 133 1.19 1.17 -9.02
N THR A 134 0.15 0.35 -9.16
CA THR A 134 -1.16 0.83 -9.62
C THR A 134 -1.83 1.76 -8.61
N VAL A 135 -1.67 1.51 -7.29
CA VAL A 135 -2.12 2.46 -6.25
C VAL A 135 -1.41 3.80 -6.39
N VAL A 136 -0.09 3.79 -6.61
CA VAL A 136 0.70 5.01 -6.82
C VAL A 136 0.21 5.77 -8.05
N ILE A 137 0.08 5.09 -9.19
CA ILE A 137 -0.41 5.71 -10.44
C ILE A 137 -1.80 6.31 -10.23
N SER A 138 -2.71 5.57 -9.58
CA SER A 138 -4.07 6.04 -9.29
C SER A 138 -4.08 7.27 -8.38
N GLY A 139 -3.23 7.30 -7.35
CA GLY A 139 -3.06 8.45 -6.47
C GLY A 139 -2.51 9.68 -7.21
N VAL A 140 -1.53 9.48 -8.10
CA VAL A 140 -0.99 10.55 -8.97
C VAL A 140 -2.07 11.10 -9.90
N VAL A 141 -2.81 10.23 -10.58
CA VAL A 141 -3.93 10.64 -11.45
C VAL A 141 -4.98 11.41 -10.63
N SER A 142 -5.37 10.88 -9.47
CA SER A 142 -6.31 11.55 -8.56
C SER A 142 -5.81 12.95 -8.14
N ARG A 143 -4.54 13.10 -7.76
CA ARG A 143 -3.94 14.40 -7.43
C ARG A 143 -3.98 15.38 -8.60
N LEU A 144 -3.64 14.93 -9.80
CA LEU A 144 -3.57 15.80 -10.98
C LEU A 144 -4.96 16.18 -11.50
N VAL A 145 -5.95 15.30 -11.37
CA VAL A 145 -7.33 15.55 -11.83
C VAL A 145 -8.15 16.32 -10.78
N PHE A 146 -8.00 15.97 -9.50
CA PHE A 146 -8.85 16.49 -8.43
C PHE A 146 -8.18 17.49 -7.48
N GLY A 147 -6.85 17.46 -7.36
CA GLY A 147 -6.08 18.37 -6.51
C GLY A 147 -5.71 19.70 -7.18
N LYS A 148 -5.04 20.56 -6.42
CA LYS A 148 -4.61 21.92 -6.79
C LYS A 148 -3.17 22.21 -6.37
N THR A 149 -2.54 21.34 -5.57
CA THR A 149 -1.19 21.54 -5.05
C THR A 149 -0.09 21.00 -5.97
N GLY A 150 -0.44 20.37 -7.10
CA GLY A 150 0.52 19.69 -7.96
C GLY A 150 1.02 18.36 -7.38
N LEU A 151 1.95 17.71 -8.08
CA LEU A 151 2.43 16.37 -7.76
C LEU A 151 3.11 16.29 -6.39
N PHE A 152 4.05 17.19 -6.11
CA PHE A 152 4.83 17.21 -4.87
C PHE A 152 4.18 18.01 -3.73
N GLY A 153 2.97 18.54 -3.96
CA GLY A 153 2.35 19.45 -3.00
C GLY A 153 3.03 20.83 -2.93
N LYS A 154 2.52 21.69 -2.05
CA LYS A 154 3.07 23.04 -1.80
C LYS A 154 3.26 23.23 -0.29
N PRO A 155 4.51 23.28 0.21
CA PRO A 155 4.76 23.53 1.63
C PRO A 155 4.30 24.93 2.03
N GLU A 156 3.85 25.07 3.27
CA GLU A 156 3.54 26.37 3.87
C GLU A 156 4.80 27.25 3.93
N GLN A 157 4.61 28.57 3.95
CA GLN A 157 5.73 29.52 3.96
C GLN A 157 6.64 29.27 5.17
N GLY A 158 7.95 29.16 4.92
CA GLY A 158 8.95 28.88 5.95
C GLY A 158 9.15 27.39 6.29
N ILE A 159 8.31 26.50 5.77
CA ILE A 159 8.47 25.05 5.96
C ILE A 159 9.31 24.47 4.82
N ARG A 160 10.37 23.74 5.19
CA ARG A 160 11.17 22.98 4.22
C ARG A 160 10.41 21.73 3.79
N HIS A 161 10.42 21.46 2.49
CA HIS A 161 9.66 20.35 1.88
C HIS A 161 9.91 19.00 2.58
N CYS A 162 11.18 18.57 2.67
CA CYS A 162 11.56 17.29 3.29
C CYS A 162 11.95 17.39 4.79
N TYR A 163 11.76 18.54 5.42
CA TYR A 163 12.06 18.73 6.84
C TYR A 163 10.95 19.53 7.54
N PRO A 164 9.72 18.98 7.57
CA PRO A 164 8.59 19.63 8.21
C PRO A 164 8.73 19.57 9.75
N PRO A 165 8.06 20.50 10.47
CA PRO A 165 7.77 20.32 11.89
C PRO A 165 7.05 18.99 12.19
N GLN A 166 7.17 18.51 13.43
CA GLN A 166 6.68 17.19 13.83
C GLN A 166 5.16 17.03 13.62
N ASP A 167 4.39 18.07 13.93
CA ASP A 167 2.92 18.13 13.82
C ASP A 167 2.43 18.11 12.36
N LYS A 168 3.31 18.43 11.41
CA LYS A 168 3.02 18.42 9.97
C LYS A 168 3.41 17.09 9.29
N CYS A 169 4.08 16.19 10.00
CA CYS A 169 4.37 14.85 9.49
C CYS A 169 3.05 14.06 9.33
N TRP A 170 3.00 13.11 8.39
CA TRP A 170 1.80 12.31 8.16
C TRP A 170 1.38 11.47 9.37
N ILE A 171 2.34 10.92 10.11
CA ILE A 171 2.15 10.18 11.37
C ILE A 171 3.06 10.82 12.42
N PRO A 172 2.63 11.90 13.11
CA PRO A 172 3.46 12.67 14.02
C PRO A 172 4.05 11.89 15.19
N TYR A 173 3.43 10.78 15.60
CA TYR A 173 3.94 9.94 16.68
C TYR A 173 4.85 8.81 16.17
N HIS A 174 5.16 8.76 14.87
CA HIS A 174 6.00 7.75 14.22
C HIS A 174 6.69 8.34 12.97
N SER A 175 7.47 9.42 13.14
CA SER A 175 8.19 10.08 12.03
C SER A 175 9.65 10.44 12.33
N ARG A 176 10.14 10.13 13.55
CA ARG A 176 11.53 10.36 13.94
C ARG A 176 12.39 9.16 13.61
N ILE A 177 13.60 9.39 13.10
CA ILE A 177 14.52 8.33 12.65
C ILE A 177 14.74 7.26 13.74
N PRO A 178 15.06 7.57 15.01
CA PRO A 178 15.27 6.51 16.01
C PRO A 178 14.05 5.61 16.21
N GLN A 179 12.84 6.18 16.23
CA GLN A 179 11.61 5.42 16.41
C GLN A 179 11.26 4.61 15.17
N LEU A 180 11.43 5.20 13.98
CA LEU A 180 11.29 4.50 12.69
C LEU A 180 12.25 3.31 12.61
N SER A 181 13.50 3.46 13.06
CA SER A 181 14.48 2.37 13.08
C SER A 181 14.10 1.25 14.03
N VAL A 182 13.59 1.56 15.23
CA VAL A 182 13.13 0.54 16.18
C VAL A 182 11.92 -0.22 15.64
N LEU A 183 10.95 0.50 15.06
CA LEU A 183 9.75 -0.12 14.46
C LEU A 183 10.11 -0.94 13.21
N GLY A 184 10.96 -0.39 12.35
CA GLY A 184 11.49 -1.08 11.17
C GLY A 184 12.23 -2.36 11.53
N LEU A 185 13.09 -2.33 12.55
CA LEU A 185 13.79 -3.50 13.07
C LEU A 185 12.83 -4.56 13.59
N GLY A 186 11.95 -4.19 14.53
CA GLY A 186 11.06 -5.16 15.20
C GLY A 186 10.05 -5.79 14.25
N ILE A 187 9.38 -4.96 13.44
CA ILE A 187 8.40 -5.42 12.45
C ILE A 187 9.10 -6.19 11.34
N GLY A 188 10.28 -5.74 10.91
CA GLY A 188 11.08 -6.43 9.90
C GLY A 188 11.50 -7.83 10.34
N LEU A 189 11.96 -8.00 11.58
CA LEU A 189 12.30 -9.32 12.14
C LEU A 189 11.08 -10.24 12.24
N MET A 190 9.95 -9.74 12.75
CA MET A 190 8.70 -10.52 12.86
C MET A 190 8.21 -10.98 11.48
N ALA A 191 8.18 -10.06 10.51
CA ALA A 191 7.74 -10.36 9.15
C ALA A 191 8.72 -11.28 8.42
N GLY A 192 10.02 -11.04 8.58
CA GLY A 192 11.09 -11.89 8.09
C GLY A 192 10.95 -13.33 8.57
N PHE A 193 10.64 -13.54 9.85
CA PHE A 193 10.38 -14.88 10.38
C PHE A 193 9.21 -15.57 9.65
N LEU A 194 8.11 -14.85 9.40
CA LEU A 194 6.99 -15.40 8.63
C LEU A 194 7.42 -15.77 7.20
N GLY A 195 8.19 -14.91 6.53
CA GLY A 195 8.75 -15.17 5.20
C GLY A 195 9.64 -16.42 5.18
N LEU A 196 10.57 -16.56 6.14
CA LEU A 196 11.43 -17.74 6.24
C LEU A 196 10.64 -19.02 6.53
N LYS A 197 9.62 -18.93 7.39
CA LYS A 197 8.89 -20.11 7.85
C LYS A 197 7.86 -20.61 6.83
N PHE A 198 7.21 -19.69 6.12
CA PHE A 198 6.04 -19.98 5.29
C PHE A 198 6.18 -19.48 3.84
N GLY A 199 7.37 -19.03 3.43
CA GLY A 199 7.65 -18.56 2.07
C GLY A 199 6.79 -17.35 1.69
N GLY A 200 6.34 -17.32 0.43
CA GLY A 200 5.47 -16.25 -0.10
C GLY A 200 4.16 -16.08 0.69
N ASN A 201 3.57 -17.18 1.18
CA ASN A 201 2.36 -17.11 2.02
C ASN A 201 2.66 -16.39 3.35
N GLY A 202 3.85 -16.57 3.90
CA GLY A 202 4.32 -15.83 5.07
C GLY A 202 4.47 -14.34 4.82
N ALA A 203 4.96 -13.95 3.64
CA ALA A 203 5.03 -12.54 3.24
C ALA A 203 3.65 -11.89 3.09
N LEU A 204 2.71 -12.59 2.45
CA LEU A 204 1.31 -12.14 2.36
C LEU A 204 0.63 -12.08 3.73
N LEU A 205 0.90 -13.03 4.63
CA LEU A 205 0.39 -13.01 6.00
C LEU A 205 0.92 -11.80 6.78
N ALA A 206 2.22 -11.51 6.67
CA ALA A 206 2.83 -10.33 7.29
C ALA A 206 2.22 -9.02 6.78
N PHE A 207 1.97 -8.93 5.47
CA PHE A 207 1.22 -7.82 4.88
C PHE A 207 -0.19 -7.72 5.46
N GLY A 208 -0.94 -8.82 5.46
CA GLY A 208 -2.33 -8.86 5.92
C GLY A 208 -2.49 -8.42 7.37
N ILE A 209 -1.63 -8.92 8.27
CA ILE A 209 -1.61 -8.53 9.70
C ILE A 209 -1.37 -7.02 9.82
N SER A 210 -0.35 -6.49 9.15
CA SER A 210 -0.06 -5.06 9.19
C SER A 210 -1.15 -4.20 8.55
N ALA A 211 -1.76 -4.65 7.46
CA ALA A 211 -2.84 -3.93 6.79
C ALA A 211 -4.09 -3.86 7.66
N PHE A 212 -4.53 -5.00 8.23
CA PHE A 212 -5.71 -5.05 9.10
C PHE A 212 -5.49 -4.29 10.42
N SER A 213 -4.25 -4.24 10.93
CA SER A 213 -3.94 -3.49 12.16
C SER A 213 -4.26 -1.98 12.07
N LEU A 214 -4.42 -1.43 10.87
CA LEU A 214 -4.79 -0.02 10.70
C LEU A 214 -6.19 0.29 11.22
N ILE A 215 -7.03 -0.72 11.47
CA ILE A 215 -8.36 -0.55 12.07
C ILE A 215 -8.32 0.21 13.39
N PHE A 216 -7.20 0.13 14.13
CA PHE A 216 -7.00 0.89 15.36
C PHE A 216 -6.97 2.41 15.15
N LEU A 217 -6.64 2.89 13.95
CA LEU A 217 -6.71 4.31 13.60
C LEU A 217 -8.16 4.84 13.62
N HIS A 218 -9.15 4.01 13.28
CA HIS A 218 -10.57 4.38 13.38
C HIS A 218 -11.02 4.61 14.84
N PHE A 219 -10.32 4.01 15.80
CA PHE A 219 -10.55 4.23 17.23
C PHE A 219 -9.64 5.32 17.82
N ASN A 220 -9.03 6.16 16.98
CA ASN A 220 -8.08 7.20 17.36
C ASN A 220 -6.87 6.67 18.16
N THR A 221 -6.54 5.39 17.99
CA THR A 221 -5.38 4.78 18.64
C THR A 221 -4.14 5.00 17.78
N GLN A 222 -3.07 5.49 18.40
CA GLN A 222 -1.82 5.82 17.72
C GLN A 222 -0.99 4.55 17.44
N VAL A 223 -1.30 3.87 16.33
CA VAL A 223 -0.61 2.63 15.89
C VAL A 223 0.29 2.88 14.68
N PRO A 224 1.37 2.10 14.48
CA PRO A 224 2.24 2.29 13.33
C PRO A 224 1.59 1.83 12.01
N VAL A 225 1.74 2.63 10.96
CA VAL A 225 1.52 2.17 9.58
C VAL A 225 2.71 1.31 9.16
N SER A 226 2.48 0.01 8.93
CA SER A 226 3.59 -0.96 8.89
C SER A 226 3.60 -1.93 7.72
N HIS A 227 2.58 -1.98 6.86
CA HIS A 227 2.50 -2.98 5.79
C HIS A 227 3.59 -2.82 4.72
N HIS A 228 4.09 -1.60 4.52
CA HIS A 228 5.26 -1.36 3.68
C HIS A 228 6.60 -1.73 4.32
N ILE A 229 6.61 -1.98 5.64
CA ILE A 229 7.76 -2.52 6.37
C ILE A 229 7.70 -4.05 6.33
N SER A 230 6.55 -4.60 6.70
CA SER A 230 6.38 -6.05 6.88
C SER A 230 6.46 -6.81 5.56
N LEU A 231 5.79 -6.34 4.50
CA LEU A 231 5.79 -7.06 3.22
C LEU A 231 7.20 -7.16 2.61
N PRO A 232 7.96 -6.06 2.39
CA PRO A 232 9.29 -6.18 1.80
C PRO A 232 10.29 -6.90 2.71
N ALA A 233 10.18 -6.76 4.04
CA ALA A 233 11.04 -7.48 4.97
C ALA A 233 10.82 -9.00 4.92
N ALA A 234 9.57 -9.45 4.81
CA ALA A 234 9.27 -10.86 4.58
C ALA A 234 9.73 -11.32 3.19
N LEU A 235 9.52 -10.50 2.16
CA LEU A 235 9.91 -10.82 0.78
C LEU A 235 11.42 -10.96 0.62
N VAL A 236 12.24 -10.12 1.25
CA VAL A 236 13.70 -10.27 1.17
C VAL A 236 14.19 -11.49 1.95
N ALA A 237 13.50 -11.88 3.02
CA ALA A 237 13.89 -13.03 3.83
C ALA A 237 13.81 -14.34 3.04
N VAL A 238 12.82 -14.47 2.13
CA VAL A 238 12.61 -15.70 1.34
C VAL A 238 13.83 -16.08 0.47
N PRO A 239 14.34 -15.22 -0.45
CA PRO A 239 15.49 -15.55 -1.27
C PRO A 239 16.82 -15.42 -0.52
N SER A 240 16.90 -14.64 0.56
CA SER A 240 18.15 -14.46 1.31
C SER A 240 18.37 -15.49 2.41
N GLY A 241 17.31 -16.14 2.90
CA GLY A 241 17.37 -17.03 4.05
C GLY A 241 17.72 -16.33 5.37
N SER A 242 17.58 -14.99 5.46
CA SER A 242 18.18 -14.18 6.52
C SER A 242 17.20 -13.26 7.24
N LEU A 243 17.17 -13.36 8.58
CA LEU A 243 16.49 -12.38 9.43
C LEU A 243 17.23 -11.03 9.50
N ILE A 244 18.56 -11.04 9.33
CA ILE A 244 19.33 -9.80 9.32
C ILE A 244 18.98 -8.97 8.07
N TRP A 245 18.86 -9.60 6.90
CA TRP A 245 18.36 -8.89 5.71
C TRP A 245 16.94 -8.36 5.91
N ALA A 246 16.07 -9.13 6.56
CA ALA A 246 14.71 -8.67 6.89
C ALA A 246 14.71 -7.45 7.83
N ALA A 247 15.58 -7.43 8.84
CA ALA A 247 15.77 -6.30 9.74
C ALA A 247 16.26 -5.05 9.01
N ILE A 248 17.30 -5.20 8.16
CA ILE A 248 17.87 -4.10 7.36
C ILE A 248 16.80 -3.51 6.44
N VAL A 249 16.11 -4.37 5.68
CA VAL A 249 15.04 -3.94 4.77
C VAL A 249 13.89 -3.29 5.55
N GLY A 250 13.51 -3.82 6.71
CA GLY A 250 12.49 -3.21 7.57
C GLY A 250 12.84 -1.78 7.99
N ILE A 251 14.09 -1.54 8.44
CA ILE A 251 14.57 -0.18 8.78
C ILE A 251 14.53 0.73 7.55
N ILE A 252 15.02 0.26 6.41
CA ILE A 252 15.02 1.03 5.15
C ILE A 252 13.58 1.41 4.77
N CYS A 253 12.66 0.45 4.82
CA CYS A 253 11.25 0.68 4.47
C CYS A 253 10.59 1.72 5.36
N ALA A 254 10.83 1.67 6.68
CA ALA A 254 10.27 2.63 7.63
C ALA A 254 10.73 4.06 7.31
N ILE A 255 12.05 4.24 7.11
CA ILE A 255 12.62 5.55 6.77
C ILE A 255 12.16 6.03 5.39
N LEU A 256 12.10 5.12 4.42
CA LEU A 256 11.67 5.45 3.06
C LEU A 256 10.19 5.85 3.04
N GLY A 257 9.33 5.23 3.86
CA GLY A 257 7.92 5.61 3.98
C GLY A 257 7.75 7.05 4.46
N GLU A 258 8.50 7.45 5.48
CA GLU A 258 8.53 8.83 5.95
C GLU A 258 9.05 9.78 4.86
N LEU A 259 10.11 9.42 4.13
CA LEU A 259 10.63 10.23 3.03
C LEU A 259 9.60 10.41 1.90
N MET A 260 8.96 9.32 1.47
CA MET A 260 7.93 9.35 0.43
C MET A 260 6.73 10.20 0.85
N SER A 261 6.36 10.13 2.13
CA SER A 261 5.33 10.97 2.71
C SER A 261 5.68 12.45 2.62
N ARG A 262 6.91 12.81 2.98
CA ARG A 262 7.40 14.19 2.90
C ARG A 262 7.40 14.73 1.47
N ILE A 263 7.76 13.90 0.49
CA ILE A 263 7.87 14.31 -0.92
C ILE A 263 6.50 14.44 -1.61
N PHE A 264 5.54 13.56 -1.32
CA PHE A 264 4.31 13.46 -2.13
C PHE A 264 3.00 13.69 -1.36
N LEU A 265 2.97 13.42 -0.05
CA LEU A 265 1.73 13.39 0.71
C LEU A 265 1.51 14.65 1.56
N ILE A 266 2.45 14.99 2.46
CA ILE A 266 2.17 15.93 3.56
C ILE A 266 1.83 17.35 3.11
N HIS A 267 2.36 17.77 1.97
CA HIS A 267 2.13 19.09 1.37
C HIS A 267 1.04 19.08 0.30
N GLY A 268 0.39 17.94 0.10
CA GLY A 268 -0.67 17.75 -0.87
C GLY A 268 -2.07 18.00 -0.32
N ASP A 269 -3.03 18.22 -1.22
CA ASP A 269 -4.46 18.33 -0.92
C ASP A 269 -5.27 17.06 -1.19
N THR A 270 -4.65 16.05 -1.82
CA THR A 270 -5.18 14.69 -1.99
C THR A 270 -4.20 13.63 -1.49
N HIS A 271 -4.61 12.37 -1.39
CA HIS A 271 -3.75 11.30 -0.90
C HIS A 271 -2.94 10.64 -2.05
N ILE A 272 -1.60 10.68 -1.96
CA ILE A 272 -0.68 9.81 -2.71
C ILE A 272 0.03 8.94 -1.67
N ASP A 273 -0.17 7.63 -1.76
CA ASP A 273 0.12 6.70 -0.67
C ASP A 273 1.63 6.41 -0.51
N PRO A 274 2.25 6.82 0.61
CA PRO A 274 3.66 6.54 0.88
C PRO A 274 4.01 5.05 0.98
N PRO A 275 3.21 4.21 1.68
CA PRO A 275 3.41 2.77 1.72
C PRO A 275 3.46 2.10 0.36
N ALA A 276 2.53 2.40 -0.56
CA ALA A 276 2.52 1.84 -1.91
C ALA A 276 3.77 2.23 -2.71
N MET A 277 4.28 3.46 -2.56
CA MET A 277 5.55 3.86 -3.17
C MET A 277 6.71 3.03 -2.63
N VAL A 278 6.78 2.82 -1.31
CA VAL A 278 7.82 1.98 -0.70
C VAL A 278 7.74 0.53 -1.19
N ILE A 279 6.55 -0.09 -1.20
CA ILE A 279 6.36 -1.47 -1.65
C ILE A 279 6.80 -1.61 -3.11
N THR A 280 6.43 -0.65 -3.97
CA THR A 280 6.85 -0.62 -5.38
C THR A 280 8.37 -0.59 -5.51
N ILE A 281 9.02 0.38 -4.84
CA ILE A 281 10.48 0.57 -4.90
C ILE A 281 11.20 -0.68 -4.35
N MET A 282 10.82 -1.12 -3.16
CA MET A 282 11.53 -2.17 -2.44
C MET A 282 11.32 -3.54 -3.07
N THR A 283 10.11 -3.87 -3.55
CA THR A 283 9.88 -5.13 -4.27
C THR A 283 10.67 -5.20 -5.58
N THR A 284 10.71 -4.09 -6.33
CA THR A 284 11.55 -3.96 -7.54
C THR A 284 13.02 -4.23 -7.19
N MET A 285 13.54 -3.55 -6.16
CA MET A 285 14.92 -3.70 -5.73
C MET A 285 15.22 -5.12 -5.25
N ILE A 286 14.39 -5.71 -4.39
CA ILE A 286 14.58 -7.06 -3.85
C ILE A 286 14.62 -8.08 -5.00
N ASN A 287 13.66 -8.02 -5.92
CA ASN A 287 13.59 -8.97 -7.04
C ASN A 287 14.77 -8.81 -8.01
N LEU A 288 15.21 -7.57 -8.26
CA LEU A 288 16.41 -7.30 -9.05
C LEU A 288 17.67 -7.83 -8.36
N LEU A 289 17.84 -7.55 -7.06
CA LEU A 289 18.99 -7.98 -6.27
C LEU A 289 19.06 -9.51 -6.14
N ALA A 290 17.91 -10.18 -6.00
CA ALA A 290 17.82 -11.63 -6.06
C ALA A 290 18.23 -12.17 -7.44
N THR A 291 17.79 -11.52 -8.52
CA THR A 291 18.12 -11.92 -9.90
C THR A 291 19.62 -11.86 -10.19
N ILE A 292 20.32 -10.85 -9.67
CA ILE A 292 21.78 -10.72 -9.83
C ILE A 292 22.58 -11.52 -8.78
N GLY A 293 21.91 -12.30 -7.93
CA GLY A 293 22.55 -13.17 -6.94
C GLY A 293 23.15 -12.46 -5.71
N LEU A 294 22.74 -11.22 -5.41
CA LEU A 294 23.33 -10.43 -4.31
C LEU A 294 23.29 -11.19 -2.97
N PHE A 295 22.15 -11.79 -2.63
CA PHE A 295 21.97 -12.43 -1.33
C PHE A 295 22.82 -13.69 -1.14
N THR A 296 23.22 -14.33 -2.24
CA THR A 296 24.20 -15.42 -2.22
C THR A 296 25.63 -14.90 -2.08
N LEU A 297 25.94 -13.75 -2.72
CA LEU A 297 27.25 -13.10 -2.64
C LEU A 297 27.52 -12.43 -1.28
N VAL A 298 26.47 -11.95 -0.62
CA VAL A 298 26.52 -11.29 0.69
C VAL A 298 25.61 -12.05 1.67
N PRO A 299 26.04 -13.24 2.14
CA PRO A 299 25.26 -14.00 3.10
C PRO A 299 25.30 -13.31 4.46
N LEU A 300 24.13 -13.15 5.07
CA LEU A 300 23.98 -12.71 6.46
C LEU A 300 23.20 -13.81 7.17
N PHE A 301 23.81 -14.50 8.12
CA PHE A 301 23.19 -15.62 8.84
C PHE A 301 22.23 -15.13 9.93
#